data_AF-A0A1X7M691-F1
#
_entry.id   AF-A0A1X7M691-F1
#
_cell.length_a   1.000
_cell.length_b   1.000
_cell.length_c   1.000
_cell.angle_alpha   90.00
_cell.angle_beta   90.00
_cell.angle_gamma   90.00
#
_symmetry.space_group_name_H-M   'P 1'
#
loop_
_entity.id
_entity.type
_entity.pdbx_description
1 polymer ?
#
loop_
_entity_poly.entity_id
_entity_poly.type
_entity_poly.pdbx_seq_one_letter_code
_entity_poly.pdbx_strand_id
1 'polypeptide(L)'
;MTRPKTLATQDTLSCESASPMPGEAVDRTFRHDDTGERPASRPWPGQMPTGRVSGAEMANGQWPVAINAEGIYPASVAFSCVVQPQRGDLVKLCFDDRRCWILAILERSDALEALTLDFGARRVVLRAHDVRMEARNEVALDAAHIASRAEVITQVATERLTHVSGTDATHTGCMLSYAERHMGLHAKSATLTSSSLLKIDAGQIHMG
;
A
#
# COMPACT_ATOMS: atom_id res chain seq x y z
N MET A 1 -18.56 21.94 -45.74
CA MET A 1 -19.40 21.24 -46.74
C MET A 1 -18.68 19.91 -47.06
N THR A 2 -19.31 18.74 -47.22
CA THR A 2 -20.75 18.45 -47.40
C THR A 2 -21.12 17.01 -46.92
N ARG A 3 -22.30 16.84 -46.31
CA ARG A 3 -23.14 15.60 -46.26
C ARG A 3 -24.35 15.81 -47.23
N PRO A 4 -25.27 14.87 -47.54
CA PRO A 4 -25.51 13.46 -47.12
C PRO A 4 -25.15 12.48 -48.28
N LYS A 5 -25.62 11.23 -48.49
CA LYS A 5 -26.74 10.34 -48.02
C LYS A 5 -26.19 8.91 -47.75
N THR A 6 -26.82 7.93 -47.08
CA THR A 6 -28.21 7.56 -46.67
C THR A 6 -28.98 6.63 -47.64
N LEU A 7 -29.57 5.57 -47.06
CA LEU A 7 -30.44 4.49 -47.61
C LEU A 7 -29.79 3.30 -48.36
N ALA A 8 -30.36 2.09 -48.43
CA ALA A 8 -31.16 1.29 -47.45
C ALA A 8 -31.60 -0.07 -48.04
N THR A 9 -31.46 -1.16 -47.27
CA THR A 9 -32.23 -2.43 -47.30
C THR A 9 -31.98 -3.11 -45.94
N GLN A 10 -32.94 -3.56 -45.11
CA GLN A 10 -34.26 -4.21 -45.25
C GLN A 10 -34.23 -5.64 -45.81
N ASP A 11 -34.39 -6.59 -44.88
CA ASP A 11 -35.37 -7.70 -44.86
C ASP A 11 -35.39 -8.23 -43.40
N THR A 12 -36.37 -7.92 -42.53
CA THR A 12 -37.72 -8.50 -42.36
C THR A 12 -37.80 -10.03 -42.32
N LEU A 13 -38.04 -10.58 -41.11
CA LEU A 13 -39.26 -11.36 -40.79
C LEU A 13 -39.48 -11.36 -39.27
N SER A 14 -40.71 -11.67 -38.84
CA SER A 14 -41.26 -11.35 -37.50
C SER A 14 -42.08 -12.50 -36.89
N CYS A 15 -42.68 -12.25 -35.71
CA CYS A 15 -43.81 -12.99 -35.10
C CYS A 15 -43.48 -14.33 -34.39
N GLU A 16 -44.16 -14.73 -33.30
CA GLU A 16 -44.81 -13.95 -32.23
C GLU A 16 -45.01 -14.81 -30.95
N SER A 17 -45.72 -14.30 -29.93
CA SER A 17 -45.80 -14.87 -28.57
C SER A 17 -47.09 -15.65 -28.26
N ALA A 18 -47.00 -16.60 -27.30
CA ALA A 18 -48.16 -17.17 -26.57
C ALA A 18 -47.75 -17.81 -25.22
N SER A 19 -48.72 -18.07 -24.33
CA SER A 19 -48.59 -18.54 -22.93
C SER A 19 -49.98 -19.04 -22.43
N PRO A 20 -50.17 -19.65 -21.23
CA PRO A 20 -49.32 -20.58 -20.43
C PRO A 20 -50.13 -21.75 -19.73
N MET A 21 -49.48 -22.54 -18.85
CA MET A 21 -50.05 -23.43 -17.79
C MET A 21 -50.80 -24.74 -18.23
N PRO A 22 -51.13 -25.72 -17.33
CA PRO A 22 -50.86 -25.85 -15.88
C PRO A 22 -50.29 -27.20 -15.35
N GLY A 23 -49.74 -27.19 -14.12
CA GLY A 23 -50.02 -28.18 -13.04
C GLY A 23 -49.35 -29.57 -12.99
N GLU A 24 -48.72 -29.91 -11.85
CA GLU A 24 -49.12 -30.99 -10.90
C GLU A 24 -48.21 -30.92 -9.63
N ALA A 25 -48.50 -31.66 -8.54
CA ALA A 25 -47.79 -31.57 -7.26
C ALA A 25 -47.51 -32.96 -6.64
N VAL A 26 -46.38 -33.13 -5.93
CA VAL A 26 -46.03 -34.37 -5.24
C VAL A 26 -45.51 -34.13 -3.81
N ASP A 27 -46.28 -34.65 -2.86
CA ASP A 27 -46.05 -35.12 -1.47
C ASP A 27 -45.04 -34.46 -0.49
N ARG A 28 -45.39 -34.55 0.80
CA ARG A 28 -44.55 -34.25 1.98
C ARG A 28 -44.60 -35.41 2.98
N THR A 29 -43.66 -36.34 2.90
CA THR A 29 -43.49 -37.40 3.91
C THR A 29 -42.11 -37.30 4.58
N PHE A 30 -42.04 -36.52 5.67
CA PHE A 30 -40.80 -36.28 6.43
C PHE A 30 -40.82 -37.07 7.75
N ARG A 31 -40.08 -38.18 7.80
CA ARG A 31 -39.70 -38.88 9.04
C ARG A 31 -38.51 -39.80 8.76
N HIS A 32 -37.35 -39.43 9.27
CA HIS A 32 -36.48 -40.38 9.94
C HIS A 32 -35.79 -39.67 11.11
N ASP A 33 -35.59 -40.42 12.19
CA ASP A 33 -34.86 -40.00 13.38
C ASP A 33 -33.36 -40.21 13.12
N ASP A 34 -32.53 -39.21 13.44
CA ASP A 34 -31.08 -39.27 13.24
C ASP A 34 -30.37 -38.49 14.35
N THR A 35 -29.97 -39.20 15.40
CA THR A 35 -29.12 -38.72 16.49
C THR A 35 -27.63 -38.74 16.10
N GLY A 36 -27.33 -38.35 14.86
CA GLY A 36 -25.99 -38.20 14.33
C GLY A 36 -25.26 -36.99 14.92
N GLU A 37 -24.27 -37.24 15.76
CA GLU A 37 -23.33 -36.23 16.27
C GLU A 37 -22.55 -35.62 15.09
N ARG A 38 -22.93 -34.40 14.69
CA ARG A 38 -22.56 -33.86 13.38
C ARG A 38 -21.05 -33.52 13.34
N PRO A 39 -20.23 -34.22 12.52
CA PRO A 39 -18.81 -33.87 12.40
C PRO A 39 -18.65 -32.44 11.89
N ALA A 40 -17.58 -31.77 12.30
CA ALA A 40 -17.32 -30.37 12.00
C ALA A 40 -17.50 -30.08 10.50
N SER A 41 -18.60 -29.40 10.18
CA SER A 41 -19.02 -29.21 8.79
C SER A 41 -18.04 -28.27 8.10
N ARG A 42 -17.35 -28.76 7.06
CA ARG A 42 -16.49 -27.95 6.15
C ARG A 42 -17.17 -26.59 5.90
N PRO A 43 -16.43 -25.46 5.99
CA PRO A 43 -17.01 -24.15 5.73
C PRO A 43 -17.72 -24.13 4.37
N TRP A 44 -18.95 -23.61 4.37
CA TRP A 44 -19.89 -23.70 3.25
C TRP A 44 -19.24 -23.15 1.97
N PRO A 45 -19.42 -23.76 0.78
CA PRO A 45 -18.86 -23.24 -0.46
C PRO A 45 -19.34 -21.80 -0.72
N GLY A 46 -18.43 -20.83 -0.53
CA GLY A 46 -18.71 -19.40 -0.57
C GLY A 46 -18.41 -18.62 0.73
N GLN A 47 -18.31 -19.28 1.89
CA GLN A 47 -17.91 -18.62 3.15
C GLN A 47 -16.39 -18.72 3.37
N MET A 48 -15.71 -17.59 3.25
CA MET A 48 -14.31 -17.43 3.67
C MET A 48 -14.25 -17.32 5.21
N PRO A 49 -13.69 -18.31 5.94
CA PRO A 49 -13.69 -18.31 7.39
C PRO A 49 -12.79 -17.20 7.99
N THR A 50 -12.88 -17.02 9.31
CA THR A 50 -11.97 -16.18 10.08
C THR A 50 -11.26 -17.00 11.15
N GLY A 51 -10.03 -16.64 11.46
CA GLY A 51 -9.25 -17.23 12.55
C GLY A 51 -8.41 -16.18 13.27
N ARG A 52 -7.70 -16.58 14.32
CA ARG A 52 -6.74 -15.71 15.02
C ARG A 52 -5.32 -16.24 14.92
N VAL A 53 -4.37 -15.36 14.62
CA VAL A 53 -2.94 -15.68 14.55
C VAL A 53 -2.44 -16.06 15.96
N SER A 54 -2.03 -17.31 16.13
CA SER A 54 -1.73 -17.91 17.45
C SER A 54 -0.25 -17.80 17.86
N GLY A 55 0.65 -17.48 16.94
CA GLY A 55 2.10 -17.44 17.16
C GLY A 55 2.83 -16.53 16.18
N ALA A 56 4.16 -16.56 16.23
CA ALA A 56 5.03 -15.87 15.28
C ALA A 56 5.15 -16.63 13.95
N GLU A 57 5.82 -16.01 12.98
CA GLU A 57 6.15 -16.61 11.69
C GLU A 57 7.01 -17.87 11.84
N MET A 58 6.65 -18.91 11.11
CA MET A 58 7.39 -20.16 11.01
C MET A 58 8.54 -20.02 10.00
N ALA A 59 9.59 -20.83 10.14
CA ALA A 59 10.80 -20.78 9.30
C ALA A 59 10.57 -21.04 7.78
N ASN A 60 9.34 -21.34 7.36
CA ASN A 60 8.91 -21.52 5.98
C ASN A 60 7.99 -20.38 5.46
N GLY A 61 7.86 -19.26 6.18
CA GLY A 61 7.01 -18.12 5.79
C GLY A 61 5.51 -18.37 5.98
N GLN A 62 5.14 -19.22 6.95
CA GLN A 62 3.75 -19.52 7.30
C GLN A 62 3.43 -19.08 8.73
N TRP A 63 2.17 -18.75 8.95
CA TRP A 63 1.65 -18.25 10.23
C TRP A 63 0.67 -19.27 10.81
N PRO A 64 0.80 -19.65 12.09
CA PRO A 64 -0.13 -20.59 12.72
C PRO A 64 -1.42 -19.86 13.09
N VAL A 65 -2.53 -20.18 12.43
CA VAL A 65 -3.85 -19.54 12.65
C VAL A 65 -4.82 -20.52 13.29
N ALA A 66 -5.34 -20.17 14.47
CA ALA A 66 -6.39 -20.92 15.15
C ALA A 66 -7.76 -20.58 14.56
N ILE A 67 -8.54 -21.60 14.20
CA ILE A 67 -9.90 -21.46 13.64
C ILE A 67 -10.89 -22.16 14.57
N ASN A 68 -11.57 -21.37 15.40
CA ASN A 68 -12.58 -21.85 16.36
C ASN A 68 -12.10 -23.10 17.13
N ALA A 69 -12.86 -24.20 17.08
CA ALA A 69 -12.51 -25.50 17.63
C ALA A 69 -11.95 -26.49 16.58
N GLU A 70 -11.72 -26.05 15.34
CA GLU A 70 -11.30 -26.89 14.21
C GLU A 70 -9.80 -27.20 14.25
N GLY A 71 -9.00 -26.31 14.82
CA GLY A 71 -7.57 -26.52 15.08
C GLY A 71 -6.70 -25.30 14.75
N ILE A 72 -5.39 -25.54 14.64
CA ILE A 72 -4.39 -24.55 14.20
C ILE A 72 -3.89 -24.96 12.81
N TYR A 73 -4.01 -24.05 11.85
CA TYR A 73 -3.63 -24.26 10.45
C TYR A 73 -2.44 -23.38 10.08
N PRO A 74 -1.41 -23.91 9.38
CA PRO A 74 -0.34 -23.09 8.83
C PRO A 74 -0.85 -22.35 7.58
N ALA A 75 -0.95 -21.03 7.66
CA ALA A 75 -1.44 -20.17 6.58
C ALA A 75 -0.31 -19.33 5.98
N SER A 76 -0.27 -19.23 4.65
CA SER A 76 0.64 -18.30 3.96
C SER A 76 -0.02 -16.93 3.79
N VAL A 77 0.75 -15.84 3.81
CA VAL A 77 0.21 -14.52 3.47
C VAL A 77 -0.13 -14.50 1.97
N ALA A 78 -1.35 -14.10 1.60
CA ALA A 78 -1.71 -13.93 0.19
C ALA A 78 -1.00 -12.71 -0.40
N PHE A 79 -0.67 -12.73 -1.70
CA PHE A 79 0.01 -11.60 -2.34
C PHE A 79 -0.80 -10.29 -2.33
N SER A 80 -2.12 -10.35 -2.11
CA SER A 80 -2.99 -9.18 -1.91
C SER A 80 -2.98 -8.62 -0.49
N CYS A 81 -2.46 -9.36 0.50
CA CYS A 81 -2.41 -8.94 1.90
C CYS A 81 -1.05 -8.26 2.16
N VAL A 82 -1.07 -6.93 2.25
CA VAL A 82 0.14 -6.09 2.40
C VAL A 82 0.51 -5.83 3.86
N VAL A 83 -0.43 -6.02 4.79
CA VAL A 83 -0.20 -5.86 6.23
C VAL A 83 0.47 -7.10 6.79
N GLN A 84 1.62 -6.93 7.44
CA GLN A 84 2.32 -8.05 8.08
C GLN A 84 1.50 -8.58 9.27
N PRO A 85 1.23 -9.89 9.37
CA PRO A 85 0.50 -10.47 10.49
C PRO A 85 1.26 -10.32 11.81
N GLN A 86 0.51 -10.28 12.92
CA GLN A 86 1.02 -10.30 14.28
C GLN A 86 0.19 -11.27 15.13
N ARG A 87 0.79 -11.83 16.19
CA ARG A 87 0.07 -12.70 17.13
C ARG A 87 -1.11 -11.94 17.74
N GLY A 88 -2.29 -12.57 17.75
CA GLY A 88 -3.55 -11.99 18.22
C GLY A 88 -4.47 -11.49 17.10
N ASP A 89 -3.92 -11.16 15.92
CA ASP A 89 -4.67 -10.66 14.77
C ASP A 89 -5.86 -11.55 14.41
N LEU A 90 -7.04 -10.96 14.26
CA LEU A 90 -8.17 -11.59 13.59
C LEU A 90 -7.94 -11.49 12.07
N VAL A 91 -8.02 -12.60 11.36
CA VAL A 91 -7.70 -12.67 9.92
C VAL A 91 -8.83 -13.29 9.11
N LYS A 92 -8.99 -12.81 7.87
CA LYS A 92 -9.85 -13.40 6.84
C LYS A 92 -9.06 -14.44 6.06
N LEU A 93 -9.59 -15.65 5.96
CA LEU A 93 -8.89 -16.80 5.38
C LEU A 93 -9.52 -17.30 4.07
N CYS A 94 -8.68 -17.84 3.19
CA CYS A 94 -9.08 -18.64 2.04
C CYS A 94 -8.45 -20.03 2.12
N PHE A 95 -9.13 -21.03 1.55
CA PHE A 95 -8.67 -22.42 1.51
C PHE A 95 -8.77 -22.99 0.09
N ASP A 96 -7.77 -23.75 -0.31
CA ASP A 96 -7.92 -24.84 -1.29
C ASP A 96 -7.80 -26.20 -0.57
N ASP A 97 -7.91 -27.34 -1.29
CA ASP A 97 -7.82 -28.68 -0.67
C ASP A 97 -6.46 -29.01 -0.02
N ARG A 98 -5.46 -28.12 -0.06
CA ARG A 98 -4.09 -28.34 0.44
C ARG A 98 -3.45 -27.13 1.13
N ARG A 99 -4.05 -25.93 1.08
CA ARG A 99 -3.42 -24.66 1.50
C ARG A 99 -4.42 -23.74 2.19
N CYS A 100 -3.93 -22.99 3.17
CA CYS A 100 -4.62 -21.88 3.80
C CYS A 100 -3.90 -20.56 3.47
N TRP A 101 -4.64 -19.49 3.23
CA TRP A 101 -4.09 -18.14 2.99
C TRP A 101 -4.76 -17.07 3.84
N ILE A 102 -3.95 -16.17 4.41
CA ILE A 102 -4.41 -14.91 4.99
C ILE A 102 -4.67 -13.90 3.85
N LEU A 103 -5.93 -13.52 3.66
CA LEU A 103 -6.34 -12.51 2.66
C LEU A 103 -6.28 -11.09 3.20
N ALA A 104 -6.60 -10.91 4.47
CA ALA A 104 -6.62 -9.61 5.15
C ALA A 104 -6.51 -9.78 6.68
N ILE A 105 -5.86 -8.83 7.33
CA ILE A 105 -6.02 -8.58 8.77
C ILE A 105 -7.32 -7.77 8.96
N LEU A 106 -8.17 -8.19 9.90
CA LEU A 106 -9.48 -7.60 10.18
C LEU A 106 -9.47 -6.76 11.47
N GLU A 107 -8.84 -7.28 12.52
CA GLU A 107 -8.71 -6.63 13.83
C GLU A 107 -7.33 -6.92 14.40
N ARG A 108 -6.73 -5.92 15.06
CA ARG A 108 -5.57 -6.06 15.93
C ARG A 108 -5.98 -5.54 17.30
N SER A 109 -5.80 -6.37 18.34
CA SER A 109 -6.45 -6.15 19.65
C SER A 109 -5.60 -5.35 20.65
N ASP A 110 -4.28 -5.37 20.50
CA ASP A 110 -3.37 -4.51 21.26
C ASP A 110 -3.29 -3.11 20.65
N ALA A 111 -2.88 -2.12 21.45
CA ALA A 111 -2.63 -0.77 20.97
C ALA A 111 -1.55 -0.81 19.86
N LEU A 112 -1.85 -0.18 18.71
CA LEU A 112 -1.01 -0.23 17.51
C LEU A 112 0.36 0.41 17.74
N GLU A 113 1.35 -0.38 18.16
CA GLU A 113 2.76 0.04 18.21
C GLU A 113 3.26 0.43 16.82
N ALA A 114 2.94 -0.38 15.80
CA ALA A 114 3.16 -0.06 14.39
C ALA A 114 2.21 -0.83 13.47
N LEU A 115 1.85 -0.21 12.34
CA LEU A 115 1.26 -0.89 11.18
C LEU A 115 2.35 -1.10 10.12
N THR A 116 2.96 -2.28 10.10
CA THR A 116 3.98 -2.62 9.09
C THR A 116 3.33 -3.05 7.79
N LEU A 117 3.65 -2.34 6.70
CA LEU A 117 3.41 -2.76 5.33
C LEU A 117 4.70 -3.40 4.80
N ASP A 118 4.72 -4.71 4.66
CA ASP A 118 5.91 -5.43 4.18
C ASP A 118 5.76 -5.81 2.69
N PHE A 119 6.82 -5.57 1.93
CA PHE A 119 6.94 -5.89 0.52
C PHE A 119 8.12 -6.85 0.25
N GLY A 120 8.91 -7.20 1.27
CA GLY A 120 10.15 -7.94 1.16
C GLY A 120 11.16 -7.28 0.21
N ALA A 121 12.00 -8.10 -0.44
CA ALA A 121 12.99 -7.64 -1.42
C ALA A 121 12.38 -7.18 -2.78
N ARG A 122 11.12 -6.72 -2.82
CA ARG A 122 10.37 -6.42 -4.05
C ARG A 122 10.32 -4.92 -4.31
N ARG A 123 10.40 -4.53 -5.60
CA ARG A 123 10.19 -3.14 -6.01
C ARG A 123 8.72 -2.75 -5.88
N VAL A 124 8.43 -1.82 -4.98
CA VAL A 124 7.15 -1.09 -4.93
C VAL A 124 7.14 -0.02 -6.04
N VAL A 125 6.00 0.15 -6.71
CA VAL A 125 5.78 1.23 -7.69
C VAL A 125 4.41 1.85 -7.43
N LEU A 126 4.38 3.00 -6.76
CA LEU A 126 3.14 3.76 -6.57
C LEU A 126 2.76 4.45 -7.88
N ARG A 127 1.50 4.31 -8.29
CA ARG A 127 0.92 5.02 -9.45
C ARG A 127 -0.36 5.69 -9.01
N ALA A 128 -0.30 6.99 -8.80
CA ALA A 128 -1.42 7.85 -8.42
C ALA A 128 -1.25 9.22 -9.08
N HIS A 129 -2.32 10.03 -9.06
CA HIS A 129 -2.25 11.44 -9.46
C HIS A 129 -1.56 12.31 -8.38
N ASP A 130 -1.70 11.92 -7.11
CA ASP A 130 -1.13 12.57 -5.93
C ASP A 130 -0.67 11.49 -4.94
N VAL A 131 0.39 11.76 -4.18
CA VAL A 131 0.85 10.91 -3.07
C VAL A 131 1.22 11.82 -1.89
N ARG A 132 0.33 11.89 -0.90
CA ARG A 132 0.51 12.66 0.33
C ARG A 132 0.93 11.75 1.48
N MET A 133 2.03 12.08 2.15
CA MET A 133 2.47 11.42 3.38
C MET A 133 2.29 12.38 4.55
N GLU A 134 1.57 11.96 5.59
CA GLU A 134 1.39 12.73 6.82
C GLU A 134 1.82 11.90 8.03
N ALA A 135 2.59 12.51 8.92
CA ALA A 135 2.97 11.94 10.20
C ALA A 135 2.90 13.03 11.28
N ARG A 136 2.58 12.63 12.52
CA ARG A 136 2.54 13.56 13.67
C ARG A 136 3.92 13.94 14.19
N ASN A 137 4.91 13.05 14.00
CA ASN A 137 6.23 13.14 14.63
C ASN A 137 7.34 13.19 13.58
N GLU A 138 7.43 12.18 12.71
CA GLU A 138 8.56 11.99 11.79
C GLU A 138 8.13 11.25 10.51
N VAL A 139 8.79 11.56 9.39
CA VAL A 139 8.82 10.73 8.18
C VAL A 139 10.28 10.40 7.87
N ALA A 140 10.74 9.24 8.33
CA ALA A 140 12.09 8.74 8.05
C ALA A 140 12.15 8.07 6.67
N LEU A 141 13.27 8.26 5.96
CA LEU A 141 13.56 7.62 4.67
C LEU A 141 14.98 7.03 4.72
N ASP A 142 15.09 5.77 5.15
CA ASP A 142 16.34 5.02 5.04
C ASP A 142 16.46 4.38 3.65
N ALA A 143 17.42 4.85 2.87
CA ALA A 143 17.76 4.31 1.55
C ALA A 143 19.17 4.71 1.14
N ALA A 144 19.90 3.80 0.49
CA ALA A 144 21.20 4.10 -0.13
C ALA A 144 21.12 5.22 -1.18
N HIS A 145 19.97 5.39 -1.83
CA HIS A 145 19.71 6.45 -2.81
C HIS A 145 18.29 6.99 -2.68
N ILE A 146 18.17 8.31 -2.49
CA ILE A 146 16.91 9.06 -2.61
C ILE A 146 17.06 10.01 -3.79
N ALA A 147 16.14 9.93 -4.75
CA ALA A 147 16.16 10.78 -5.95
C ALA A 147 14.78 11.43 -6.15
N SER A 148 14.74 12.76 -6.19
CA SER A 148 13.54 13.53 -6.51
C SER A 148 13.62 14.10 -7.92
N ARG A 149 12.48 14.14 -8.62
CA ARG A 149 12.29 14.83 -9.90
C ARG A 149 10.99 15.62 -9.82
N ALA A 150 11.10 16.84 -9.30
CA ALA A 150 9.99 17.78 -9.15
C ALA A 150 10.35 19.12 -9.79
N GLU A 151 9.33 19.89 -10.19
CA GLU A 151 9.50 21.27 -10.67
C GLU A 151 9.78 22.23 -9.50
N VAL A 152 9.20 21.96 -8.34
CA VAL A 152 9.38 22.72 -7.09
C VAL A 152 9.57 21.74 -5.92
N ILE A 153 10.48 22.06 -5.00
CA ILE A 153 10.60 21.40 -3.69
C ILE A 153 10.56 22.49 -2.62
N THR A 154 9.52 22.47 -1.80
CA THR A 154 9.35 23.41 -0.67
C THR A 154 9.63 22.69 0.64
N GLN A 155 10.48 23.26 1.49
CA GLN A 155 10.78 22.75 2.82
C GLN A 155 10.65 23.89 3.83
N VAL A 156 9.81 23.71 4.84
CA VAL A 156 9.61 24.65 5.96
C VAL A 156 9.95 23.90 7.23
N ALA A 157 10.94 24.37 7.98
CA ALA A 157 11.41 23.76 9.21
C ALA A 157 11.99 24.83 10.14
N THR A 158 11.81 24.66 11.45
CA THR A 158 12.42 25.54 12.48
C THR A 158 13.94 25.41 12.48
N GLU A 159 14.44 24.19 12.28
CA GLU A 159 15.86 23.87 12.15
C GLU A 159 16.06 22.90 10.99
N ARG A 160 17.17 23.05 10.25
CA ARG A 160 17.60 22.13 9.20
C ARG A 160 19.07 21.80 9.39
N LEU A 161 19.36 20.63 9.94
CA LEU A 161 20.70 20.06 9.89
C LEU A 161 20.85 19.28 8.57
N THR A 162 21.87 19.58 7.78
CA THR A 162 22.28 18.79 6.61
C THR A 162 23.75 18.47 6.78
N HIS A 163 24.08 17.18 6.88
CA HIS A 163 25.45 16.69 7.04
C HIS A 163 25.82 15.83 5.84
N VAL A 164 26.89 16.22 5.14
CA VAL A 164 27.41 15.51 3.97
C VAL A 164 28.87 15.20 4.24
N SER A 165 29.20 13.90 4.35
CA SER A 165 30.57 13.42 4.58
C SER A 165 31.39 13.28 3.29
N GLY A 166 30.72 13.23 2.13
CA GLY A 166 31.32 13.25 0.80
C GLY A 166 31.24 14.63 0.15
N THR A 167 30.80 14.67 -1.10
CA THR A 167 30.64 15.92 -1.87
C THR A 167 29.15 16.31 -1.97
N ASP A 168 28.82 17.53 -1.56
CA ASP A 168 27.61 18.21 -2.02
C ASP A 168 27.95 19.01 -3.29
N ALA A 169 27.06 18.98 -4.29
CA ALA A 169 27.30 19.52 -5.63
C ALA A 169 26.02 20.09 -6.25
N THR A 170 25.73 21.35 -5.93
CA THR A 170 24.55 22.07 -6.45
C THR A 170 24.85 22.80 -7.75
N HIS A 171 24.19 22.43 -8.85
CA HIS A 171 24.17 23.21 -10.09
C HIS A 171 22.84 23.96 -10.21
N THR A 172 22.87 25.27 -10.00
CA THR A 172 21.68 26.13 -9.89
C THR A 172 21.86 27.42 -10.70
N GLY A 173 20.88 27.78 -11.53
CA GLY A 173 20.91 29.02 -12.31
C GLY A 173 20.82 30.30 -11.47
N CYS A 174 20.27 30.20 -10.26
CA CYS A 174 20.33 31.23 -9.22
C CYS A 174 20.39 30.53 -7.85
N MET A 175 21.19 31.07 -6.94
CA MET A 175 21.23 30.67 -5.53
C MET A 175 21.08 31.93 -4.68
N LEU A 176 20.01 31.98 -3.88
CA LEU A 176 19.79 33.03 -2.90
C LEU A 176 19.76 32.38 -1.52
N SER A 177 20.69 32.80 -0.65
CA SER A 177 20.76 32.35 0.74
C SER A 177 20.72 33.58 1.64
N TYR A 178 19.73 33.62 2.53
CA TYR A 178 19.50 34.72 3.46
C TYR A 178 19.67 34.19 4.89
N ALA A 179 20.52 34.86 5.68
CA ALA A 179 20.78 34.50 7.07
C ALA A 179 20.65 35.74 7.95
N GLU A 180 19.73 35.72 8.92
CA GLU A 180 19.42 36.87 9.78
C GLU A 180 20.55 37.27 10.73
N ARG A 181 21.44 36.32 11.07
CA ARG A 181 22.46 36.49 12.13
C ARG A 181 23.88 36.21 11.67
N HIS A 182 24.10 35.05 11.06
CA HIS A 182 25.42 34.62 10.63
C HIS A 182 25.32 33.55 9.54
N MET A 183 26.27 33.57 8.60
CA MET A 183 26.52 32.51 7.65
C MET A 183 28.02 32.18 7.71
N GLY A 184 28.35 30.97 8.12
CA GLY A 184 29.72 30.49 8.21
C GLY A 184 30.07 29.58 7.04
N LEU A 185 31.19 29.85 6.38
CA LEU A 185 31.77 28.96 5.38
C LEU A 185 33.20 28.61 5.82
N HIS A 186 33.44 27.33 6.13
CA HIS A 186 34.77 26.83 6.49
C HIS A 186 35.19 25.72 5.53
N ALA A 187 36.31 25.92 4.84
CA ALA A 187 36.84 25.01 3.85
C ALA A 187 38.37 25.14 3.76
N LYS A 188 39.06 24.12 3.22
CA LYS A 188 40.51 24.18 2.96
C LYS A 188 40.88 25.18 1.86
N SER A 189 39.94 25.44 0.95
CA SER A 189 39.98 26.51 -0.04
C SER A 189 38.54 26.84 -0.45
N ALA A 190 38.32 28.07 -0.90
CA ALA A 190 37.05 28.50 -1.50
C ALA A 190 37.39 29.37 -2.74
N THR A 191 36.61 29.20 -3.81
CA THR A 191 36.79 29.95 -5.05
C THR A 191 35.45 30.54 -5.47
N LEU A 192 35.40 31.86 -5.58
CA LEU A 192 34.23 32.60 -6.04
C LEU A 192 34.59 33.33 -7.33
N THR A 193 33.86 33.06 -8.41
CA THR A 193 34.07 33.66 -9.73
C THR A 193 32.81 34.34 -10.22
N SER A 194 32.95 35.52 -10.80
CA SER A 194 31.88 36.25 -11.48
C SER A 194 32.42 36.87 -12.76
N SER A 195 31.62 36.87 -13.82
CA SER A 195 31.96 37.47 -15.11
C SER A 195 31.69 38.98 -15.18
N SER A 196 31.09 39.57 -14.13
CA SER A 196 30.65 40.96 -14.12
C SER A 196 30.91 41.65 -12.78
N LEU A 197 30.38 41.11 -11.69
CA LEU A 197 30.51 41.70 -10.35
C LEU A 197 30.53 40.62 -9.27
N LEU A 198 31.49 40.71 -8.35
CA LEU A 198 31.41 40.13 -7.01
C LEU A 198 31.34 41.30 -6.03
N LYS A 199 30.29 41.36 -5.21
CA LYS A 199 30.10 42.42 -4.21
C LYS A 199 30.23 41.83 -2.81
N ILE A 200 31.04 42.47 -1.96
CA ILE A 200 31.23 42.11 -0.56
C ILE A 200 31.11 43.41 0.24
N ASP A 201 29.99 43.60 0.93
CA ASP A 201 29.78 44.72 1.85
C ASP A 201 29.93 44.22 3.29
N ALA A 202 30.76 44.87 4.10
CA ALA A 202 30.86 44.61 5.54
C ALA A 202 31.38 45.85 6.27
N GLY A 203 31.05 46.00 7.56
CA GLY A 203 31.62 47.04 8.42
C GLY A 203 33.13 46.85 8.68
N GLN A 204 33.61 45.60 8.59
CA GLN A 204 35.02 45.24 8.60
C GLN A 204 35.23 44.01 7.70
N ILE A 205 36.25 44.03 6.86
CA ILE A 205 36.78 42.85 6.18
C ILE A 205 38.19 42.62 6.72
N HIS A 206 38.46 41.40 7.20
CA HIS A 206 39.79 40.97 7.60
C HIS A 206 40.22 39.79 6.72
N MET A 207 41.42 39.88 6.15
CA MET A 207 42.06 38.85 5.34
C MET A 207 43.53 38.82 5.73
N GLY A 208 44.07 37.63 5.98
CA GLY A 208 45.43 37.35 6.45
C GLY A 208 45.72 35.87 6.44
#